data_AF-A0A958P5U5-F1
#
_entry.id   AF-A0A958P5U5-F1
#
_cell.length_a   1.000
_cell.length_b   1.000
_cell.length_c   1.000
_cell.angle_alpha   90.00
_cell.angle_beta   90.00
_cell.angle_gamma   90.00
#
_symmetry.space_group_name_H-M   'P 1'
#
loop_
_entity.id
_entity.type
_entity.pdbx_description
1 polymer ?
#
loop_
_entity_poly.entity_id
_entity_poly.type
_entity_poly.pdbx_seq_one_letter_code
_entity_poly.pdbx_strand_id
1 'polypeptide(L)'
;MSKSKIDQWIKALLKKLFKKATNEAIKVIKEEVKKEPKKEDSAKAEKSHSWRLCPIGEHWVTDHPLWVPPTDKRPGYHTTRDGHCAVNPKRGKAKVIKDYLTTEEMQMMADKYFANLSGPPASGKLSEYVIGADNFDQFIRGWTKYWNDIFQPDEPLDPDLVKALIATESGFRLKPPAPNAGIAGKAHGLIQLTDQAIKALGDPEGELLNHLIKISIEDTSDPNLSVGAAVRWLFRKRDLASHRLKRQAAWREAIAEYKGYLKDMVNGKDPNPDQMQKLDGIYERLKK
;
A
#
# COMPACT_ATOMS: atom_id res chain seq x y z
N MET A 1 61.09 10.38 -27.04
CA MET A 1 60.10 9.65 -26.20
C MET A 1 59.43 8.60 -27.06
N SER A 2 59.38 7.32 -26.68
CA SER A 2 58.82 6.26 -27.55
C SER A 2 57.29 6.36 -27.63
N LYS A 3 56.69 6.03 -28.79
CA LYS A 3 55.23 6.03 -29.02
C LYS A 3 54.45 5.30 -27.91
N SER A 4 55.00 4.21 -27.39
CA SER A 4 54.44 3.44 -26.26
C SER A 4 54.27 4.25 -24.96
N LYS A 5 55.21 5.15 -24.63
CA LYS A 5 55.09 6.03 -23.45
C LYS A 5 54.02 7.11 -23.63
N ILE A 6 53.82 7.59 -24.86
CA ILE A 6 52.77 8.57 -25.19
C ILE A 6 51.39 7.91 -25.06
N ASP A 7 51.21 6.69 -25.56
CA ASP A 7 49.93 5.96 -25.47
C ASP A 7 49.54 5.61 -24.03
N GLN A 8 50.52 5.20 -23.19
CA GLN A 8 50.26 4.97 -21.77
C GLN A 8 49.85 6.26 -21.05
N TRP A 9 50.46 7.38 -21.40
CA TRP A 9 50.14 8.69 -20.82
C TRP A 9 48.74 9.15 -21.23
N ILE A 10 48.36 8.99 -22.51
CA ILE A 10 47.01 9.30 -23.01
C ILE A 10 45.95 8.43 -22.32
N LYS A 11 46.18 7.11 -22.18
CA LYS A 11 45.24 6.22 -21.47
C LYS A 11 45.07 6.61 -20.00
N ALA A 12 46.15 6.99 -19.32
CA ALA A 12 46.09 7.45 -17.94
C ALA A 12 45.33 8.79 -17.81
N LEU A 13 45.53 9.70 -18.76
CA LEU A 13 44.82 10.98 -18.82
C LEU A 13 43.31 10.77 -19.04
N LEU A 14 42.94 9.94 -20.01
CA LEU A 14 41.54 9.61 -20.31
C LEU A 14 40.85 8.94 -19.11
N LYS A 15 41.52 8.01 -18.42
CA LYS A 15 40.98 7.36 -17.22
C LYS A 15 40.75 8.35 -16.08
N LYS A 16 41.63 9.34 -15.91
CA LYS A 16 41.45 10.43 -14.94
C LYS A 16 40.28 11.34 -15.31
N LEU A 17 40.17 11.72 -16.58
CA LEU A 17 39.07 12.56 -17.07
C LEU A 17 37.71 11.86 -16.92
N PHE A 18 37.64 10.58 -17.27
CA PHE A 18 36.41 9.78 -17.14
C PHE A 18 35.99 9.62 -15.66
N LYS A 19 36.95 9.37 -14.76
CA LYS A 19 36.69 9.28 -13.31
C LYS A 19 36.24 10.62 -12.72
N LYS A 20 36.75 11.73 -13.23
CA LYS A 20 36.33 13.07 -12.80
C LYS A 20 34.89 13.37 -13.25
N ALA A 21 34.58 13.07 -14.51
CA ALA A 21 33.24 13.25 -15.08
C ALA A 21 32.19 12.38 -14.38
N THR A 22 32.50 11.11 -14.08
CA THR A 22 31.58 10.24 -13.33
C THR A 22 31.37 10.70 -11.89
N ASN A 23 32.41 11.20 -11.22
CA ASN A 23 32.28 11.75 -9.87
C ASN A 23 31.47 13.04 -9.84
N GLU A 24 31.62 13.92 -10.83
CA GLU A 24 30.80 15.14 -10.97
C GLU A 24 29.34 14.78 -11.28
N ALA A 25 29.09 13.82 -12.18
CA ALA A 25 27.73 13.33 -12.46
C ALA A 25 27.07 12.72 -11.21
N ILE A 26 27.81 11.89 -10.44
CA ILE A 26 27.33 11.34 -9.17
C ILE A 26 27.04 12.44 -8.15
N LYS A 27 27.85 13.52 -8.12
CA LYS A 27 27.62 14.66 -7.23
C LYS A 27 26.36 15.43 -7.61
N VAL A 28 26.13 15.68 -8.90
CA VAL A 28 24.91 16.33 -9.41
C VAL A 28 23.67 15.48 -9.09
N ILE A 29 23.72 14.16 -9.32
CA ILE A 29 22.63 13.25 -8.97
C ILE A 29 22.36 13.26 -7.46
N LYS A 30 23.40 13.25 -6.61
CA LYS A 30 23.24 13.33 -5.15
C LYS A 30 22.68 14.67 -4.69
N GLU A 31 23.01 15.77 -5.36
CA GLU A 31 22.46 17.09 -5.08
C GLU A 31 21.02 17.24 -5.57
N GLU A 32 20.64 16.61 -6.68
CA GLU A 32 19.24 16.53 -7.15
C GLU A 32 18.36 15.67 -6.24
N VAL A 33 18.86 14.52 -5.78
CA VAL A 33 18.17 13.69 -4.76
C VAL A 33 18.03 14.44 -3.43
N LYS A 34 18.96 15.35 -3.10
CA LYS A 34 18.85 16.20 -1.90
C LYS A 34 17.87 17.37 -2.05
N LYS A 35 17.46 17.69 -3.27
CA LYS A 35 16.48 18.74 -3.61
C LYS A 35 15.04 18.22 -3.72
N GLU A 36 14.79 16.94 -3.44
CA GLU A 36 13.43 16.47 -3.19
C GLU A 36 12.79 17.38 -2.14
N PRO A 37 11.68 18.08 -2.46
CA PRO A 37 10.98 18.83 -1.45
C PRO A 37 10.39 17.81 -0.47
N LYS A 38 10.95 17.78 0.74
CA LYS A 38 10.21 17.37 1.94
C LYS A 38 9.03 18.33 2.12
N LYS A 39 7.96 18.12 1.36
CA LYS A 39 6.64 18.65 1.68
C LYS A 39 5.80 17.48 2.15
N GLU A 40 5.97 17.15 3.42
CA GLU A 40 4.92 16.56 4.24
C GLU A 40 4.39 17.73 5.07
N ASP A 41 3.29 18.29 4.57
CA ASP A 41 2.16 18.93 5.25
C ASP A 41 2.40 19.86 6.45
N SER A 42 1.95 21.09 6.24
CA SER A 42 1.67 22.08 7.28
C SER A 42 0.78 21.47 8.37
N ALA A 43 1.27 21.54 9.61
CA ALA A 43 0.63 21.08 10.82
C ALA A 43 -0.72 21.77 11.09
N LYS A 44 -1.80 21.28 10.48
CA LYS A 44 -3.07 21.17 11.20
C LYS A 44 -2.91 20.02 12.20
N ALA A 45 -3.39 20.20 13.42
CA ALA A 45 -3.42 19.13 14.41
C ALA A 45 -4.14 17.93 13.78
N GLU A 46 -3.37 16.91 13.47
CA GLU A 46 -3.80 15.71 12.78
C GLU A 46 -4.81 15.04 13.72
N LYS A 47 -6.08 15.01 13.34
CA LYS A 47 -7.12 14.35 14.13
C LYS A 47 -7.22 12.92 13.63
N SER A 48 -7.21 11.97 14.57
CA SER A 48 -7.49 10.57 14.24
C SER A 48 -8.85 10.50 13.54
N HIS A 49 -8.95 9.71 12.47
CA HIS A 49 -10.22 9.51 11.77
C HIS A 49 -11.26 8.96 12.74
N SER A 50 -12.52 9.38 12.61
CA SER A 50 -13.58 9.04 13.59
C SER A 50 -13.84 7.53 13.75
N TRP A 51 -13.42 6.72 12.79
CA TRP A 51 -13.52 5.26 12.85
C TRP A 51 -12.36 4.58 13.57
N ARG A 52 -11.26 5.29 13.86
CA ARG A 52 -10.15 4.74 14.64
C ARG A 52 -10.61 4.48 16.07
N LEU A 53 -10.08 3.40 16.63
CA LEU A 53 -10.35 3.05 18.02
C LEU A 53 -9.37 3.75 18.96
N CYS A 54 -8.17 4.03 18.47
CA CYS A 54 -7.10 4.65 19.23
C CYS A 54 -6.73 6.04 18.70
N PRO A 55 -6.17 6.91 19.57
CA PRO A 55 -5.64 8.19 19.16
C PRO A 55 -4.39 8.00 18.28
N ILE A 56 -3.98 9.09 17.61
CA ILE A 56 -2.75 9.10 16.82
C ILE A 56 -1.55 8.75 17.72
N GLY A 57 -0.67 7.90 17.21
CA GLY A 57 0.49 7.38 17.92
C GLY A 57 0.22 6.10 18.71
N GLU A 58 -1.02 5.61 18.70
CA GLU A 58 -1.44 4.36 19.33
C GLU A 58 -2.22 3.47 18.34
N HIS A 59 -2.31 2.19 18.66
CA HIS A 59 -3.08 1.18 17.93
C HIS A 59 -3.84 0.30 18.91
N TRP A 60 -4.93 -0.31 18.44
CA TRP A 60 -5.71 -1.20 19.28
C TRP A 60 -5.04 -2.57 19.45
N VAL A 61 -5.08 -3.08 20.67
CA VAL A 61 -4.71 -4.45 21.05
C VAL A 61 -5.93 -5.09 21.71
N THR A 62 -6.33 -6.27 21.23
CA THR A 62 -7.44 -7.06 21.79
C THR A 62 -7.09 -7.67 23.15
N ASP A 63 -8.10 -8.20 23.82
CA ASP A 63 -7.94 -8.91 25.09
C ASP A 63 -6.84 -9.97 24.99
N HIS A 64 -5.92 -9.98 25.96
CA HIS A 64 -4.80 -10.91 25.94
C HIS A 64 -4.42 -11.40 27.34
N PRO A 65 -3.80 -12.58 27.47
CA PRO A 65 -3.29 -13.06 28.75
C PRO A 65 -2.28 -12.09 29.36
N LEU A 66 -2.38 -11.87 30.66
CA LEU A 66 -1.47 -11.06 31.46
C LEU A 66 -0.98 -11.89 32.65
N TRP A 67 0.34 -12.01 32.78
CA TRP A 67 0.96 -12.51 34.00
C TRP A 67 1.16 -11.36 34.98
N VAL A 68 0.57 -11.47 36.16
CA VAL A 68 0.78 -10.52 37.25
C VAL A 68 1.87 -11.10 38.16
N PRO A 69 3.03 -10.43 38.31
CA PRO A 69 4.12 -10.96 39.13
C PRO A 69 3.71 -11.02 40.61
N PRO A 70 4.29 -11.98 41.37
CA PRO A 70 4.08 -12.05 42.81
C PRO A 70 4.53 -10.77 43.50
N THR A 71 3.85 -10.44 44.59
CA THR A 71 4.23 -9.38 45.54
C THR A 71 4.31 -10.00 46.93
N ASP A 72 4.91 -9.29 47.90
CA ASP A 72 5.00 -9.76 49.29
C ASP A 72 3.63 -10.12 49.91
N LYS A 73 2.54 -9.60 49.34
CA LYS A 73 1.17 -9.80 49.84
C LYS A 73 0.35 -10.81 49.03
N ARG A 74 0.80 -11.22 47.83
CA ARG A 74 0.03 -12.09 46.92
C ARG A 74 0.93 -12.90 45.98
N PRO A 75 0.66 -14.21 45.78
CA PRO A 75 1.35 -14.99 44.75
C PRO A 75 1.03 -14.45 43.35
N GLY A 76 1.91 -14.73 42.39
CA GLY A 76 1.69 -14.37 41.00
C GLY A 76 0.54 -15.18 40.39
N TYR A 77 -0.17 -14.61 39.43
CA TYR A 77 -1.30 -15.27 38.79
C TYR A 77 -1.48 -14.82 37.33
N HIS A 78 -2.12 -15.68 36.54
CA HIS A 78 -2.57 -15.34 35.20
C HIS A 78 -3.96 -14.70 35.24
N THR A 79 -4.14 -13.66 34.46
CA THR A 79 -5.42 -12.99 34.24
C THR A 79 -5.55 -12.60 32.76
N THR A 80 -6.65 -11.97 32.39
CA THR A 80 -6.86 -11.40 31.06
C THR A 80 -6.79 -9.88 31.19
N ARG A 81 -6.01 -9.23 30.32
CA ARG A 81 -6.02 -7.79 30.17
C ARG A 81 -7.00 -7.43 29.07
N ASP A 82 -7.97 -6.59 29.40
CA ASP A 82 -8.95 -6.09 28.44
C ASP A 82 -8.27 -5.29 27.32
N GLY A 83 -8.96 -5.24 26.18
CA GLY A 83 -8.51 -4.53 25.00
C GLY A 83 -8.22 -3.06 25.29
N HIS A 84 -7.10 -2.57 24.76
CA HIS A 84 -6.58 -1.25 25.07
C HIS A 84 -5.76 -0.68 23.92
N CYS A 85 -5.50 0.62 23.98
CA CYS A 85 -4.59 1.29 23.07
C CYS A 85 -3.14 1.14 23.54
N ALA A 86 -2.27 0.69 22.63
CA ALA A 86 -0.85 0.55 22.85
C ALA A 86 -0.06 1.51 21.94
N VAL A 87 1.09 1.97 22.42
CA VAL A 87 1.93 2.91 21.66
C VAL A 87 2.43 2.23 20.37
N ASN A 88 2.36 2.97 19.27
CA ASN A 88 2.82 2.50 17.96
C ASN A 88 4.32 2.22 17.92
N PRO A 89 4.76 1.36 16.99
CA PRO A 89 6.18 1.15 16.75
C PRO A 89 6.90 2.47 16.45
N LYS A 90 8.20 2.50 16.78
CA LYS A 90 9.07 3.64 16.50
C LYS A 90 9.78 3.44 15.18
N ARG A 91 9.91 4.52 14.42
CA ARG A 91 10.84 4.68 13.30
C ARG A 91 12.16 5.27 13.82
N GLY A 92 13.26 4.59 13.51
CA GLY A 92 14.61 4.97 13.90
C GLY A 92 14.75 5.20 15.41
N LYS A 93 15.53 6.22 15.79
CA LYS A 93 15.92 6.44 17.19
C LYS A 93 14.83 7.04 18.09
N ALA A 94 13.72 7.58 17.57
CA ALA A 94 12.75 8.28 18.43
C ALA A 94 11.35 8.56 17.86
N LYS A 95 11.08 8.43 16.56
CA LYS A 95 9.81 8.93 16.01
C LYS A 95 8.75 7.85 16.07
N VAL A 96 7.78 7.97 16.97
CA VAL A 96 6.60 7.10 16.98
C VAL A 96 5.86 7.26 15.66
N ILE A 97 5.49 6.14 15.04
CA ILE A 97 4.65 6.14 13.84
C ILE A 97 3.28 6.69 14.23
N LYS A 98 2.86 7.75 13.56
CA LYS A 98 1.61 8.44 13.88
C LYS A 98 0.39 7.56 13.61
N ASP A 99 0.37 6.92 12.45
CA ASP A 99 -0.73 6.08 12.03
C ASP A 99 -0.21 4.68 11.65
N TYR A 100 -0.62 3.70 12.46
CA TYR A 100 -0.34 2.29 12.35
C TYR A 100 -1.65 1.53 12.59
N LEU A 101 -2.06 0.71 11.63
CA LEU A 101 -3.32 -0.03 11.68
C LEU A 101 -3.02 -1.53 11.79
N THR A 102 -3.51 -2.16 12.85
CA THR A 102 -3.36 -3.60 13.09
C THR A 102 -4.54 -4.38 12.52
N THR A 103 -4.35 -5.66 12.26
CA THR A 103 -5.43 -6.55 11.77
C THR A 103 -6.62 -6.57 12.74
N GLU A 104 -6.38 -6.53 14.05
CA GLU A 104 -7.43 -6.49 15.05
C GLU A 104 -8.26 -5.19 14.98
N GLU A 105 -7.59 -4.04 14.83
CA GLU A 105 -8.29 -2.76 14.65
C GLU A 105 -9.09 -2.74 13.34
N MET A 106 -8.53 -3.29 12.25
CA MET A 106 -9.22 -3.41 10.96
C MET A 106 -10.50 -4.25 11.05
N GLN A 107 -10.48 -5.36 11.80
CA GLN A 107 -11.68 -6.18 11.99
C GLN A 107 -12.77 -5.42 12.72
N MET A 108 -12.45 -4.82 13.87
CA MET A 108 -13.46 -4.07 14.61
C MET A 108 -13.97 -2.82 13.88
N MET A 109 -13.11 -2.16 13.10
CA MET A 109 -13.56 -1.07 12.23
C MET A 109 -14.61 -1.57 11.24
N ALA A 110 -14.38 -2.71 10.61
CA ALA A 110 -15.33 -3.28 9.67
C ALA A 110 -16.63 -3.70 10.36
N ASP A 111 -16.54 -4.43 11.48
CA ASP A 111 -17.69 -4.89 12.25
C ASP A 111 -18.56 -3.73 12.73
N LYS A 112 -17.93 -2.64 13.19
CA LYS A 112 -18.64 -1.50 13.76
C LYS A 112 -19.24 -0.57 12.71
N TYR A 113 -18.55 -0.38 11.58
CA TYR A 113 -18.88 0.72 10.67
C TYR A 113 -19.35 0.28 9.28
N PHE A 114 -19.02 -0.93 8.78
CA PHE A 114 -19.19 -1.22 7.35
C PHE A 114 -20.56 -1.79 6.98
N ALA A 115 -21.17 -2.59 7.87
CA ALA A 115 -22.39 -3.34 7.56
C ALA A 115 -23.57 -2.45 7.10
N ASN A 116 -23.65 -1.21 7.59
CA ASN A 116 -24.76 -0.28 7.34
C ASN A 116 -24.44 0.81 6.31
N LEU A 117 -23.27 0.75 5.65
CA LEU A 117 -22.91 1.75 4.66
C LEU A 117 -23.69 1.54 3.36
N SER A 118 -24.26 2.61 2.81
CA SER A 118 -24.98 2.62 1.53
C SER A 118 -24.11 3.08 0.35
N GLY A 119 -24.60 2.90 -0.90
CA GLY A 119 -23.99 3.41 -2.15
C GLY A 119 -23.36 2.31 -3.05
N PRO A 120 -22.24 2.59 -3.74
CA PRO A 120 -21.49 1.60 -4.55
C PRO A 120 -20.51 0.73 -3.71
N PRO A 121 -20.19 -0.49 -4.14
CA PRO A 121 -20.50 -1.01 -5.46
C PRO A 121 -21.94 -1.54 -5.60
N ALA A 122 -22.42 -1.60 -6.84
CA ALA A 122 -23.72 -2.16 -7.15
C ALA A 122 -23.72 -3.69 -7.02
N SER A 123 -24.74 -4.24 -6.36
CA SER A 123 -24.93 -5.68 -6.21
C SER A 123 -25.62 -6.29 -7.44
N GLY A 124 -25.39 -7.59 -7.70
CA GLY A 124 -26.03 -8.36 -8.75
C GLY A 124 -25.48 -8.12 -10.16
N LYS A 125 -24.47 -7.26 -10.34
CA LYS A 125 -23.93 -6.90 -11.65
C LYS A 125 -22.89 -7.88 -12.21
N LEU A 126 -22.28 -8.67 -11.32
CA LEU A 126 -21.18 -9.60 -11.61
C LEU A 126 -21.53 -11.03 -11.18
N SER A 127 -22.74 -11.48 -11.48
CA SER A 127 -23.25 -12.81 -11.09
C SER A 127 -22.55 -13.98 -11.77
N GLU A 128 -21.75 -13.73 -12.81
CA GLU A 128 -20.96 -14.76 -13.50
C GLU A 128 -19.80 -15.31 -12.68
N TYR A 129 -19.41 -14.64 -11.58
CA TYR A 129 -18.32 -15.10 -10.72
C TYR A 129 -18.82 -16.12 -9.70
N VAL A 130 -18.17 -17.28 -9.68
CA VAL A 130 -18.54 -18.45 -8.85
C VAL A 130 -18.63 -18.10 -7.36
N ILE A 131 -17.69 -17.28 -6.89
CA ILE A 131 -17.75 -16.71 -5.55
C ILE A 131 -18.51 -15.40 -5.71
N GLY A 132 -19.69 -15.31 -5.09
CA GLY A 132 -20.57 -14.15 -5.23
C GLY A 132 -19.81 -12.85 -4.98
N ALA A 133 -19.65 -12.06 -6.04
CA ALA A 133 -18.88 -10.81 -6.02
C ALA A 133 -19.37 -9.82 -4.95
N ASP A 134 -20.67 -9.87 -4.65
CA ASP A 134 -21.34 -8.97 -3.72
C ASP A 134 -21.00 -9.26 -2.25
N ASN A 135 -20.45 -10.44 -1.94
CA ASN A 135 -20.04 -10.81 -0.58
C ASN A 135 -18.93 -9.90 -0.02
N PHE A 136 -18.27 -9.13 -0.88
CA PHE A 136 -17.16 -8.25 -0.54
C PHE A 136 -17.55 -6.76 -0.55
N ASP A 137 -18.78 -6.43 -0.94
CA ASP A 137 -19.23 -5.05 -1.18
C ASP A 137 -19.08 -4.18 0.06
N GLN A 138 -19.39 -4.70 1.26
CA GLN A 138 -19.26 -3.93 2.50
C GLN A 138 -17.80 -3.55 2.80
N PHE A 139 -16.84 -4.45 2.54
CA PHE A 139 -15.42 -4.19 2.78
C PHE A 139 -14.86 -3.24 1.73
N ILE A 140 -15.24 -3.41 0.47
CA ILE A 140 -14.85 -2.51 -0.63
C ILE A 140 -15.33 -1.09 -0.34
N ARG A 141 -16.62 -0.95 -0.01
CA ARG A 141 -17.25 0.32 0.34
C ARG A 141 -16.61 0.97 1.58
N GLY A 142 -16.46 0.20 2.65
CA GLY A 142 -15.91 0.67 3.93
C GLY A 142 -14.48 1.16 3.79
N TRP A 143 -13.60 0.35 3.21
CA TRP A 143 -12.20 0.73 3.07
C TRP A 143 -11.97 1.84 2.05
N THR A 144 -12.69 1.83 0.92
CA THR A 144 -12.61 2.95 -0.03
C THR A 144 -13.06 4.25 0.62
N LYS A 145 -14.16 4.24 1.38
CA LYS A 145 -14.58 5.43 2.14
C LYS A 145 -13.53 5.88 3.14
N TYR A 146 -13.04 4.97 3.98
CA TYR A 146 -12.03 5.29 5.01
C TYR A 146 -10.78 5.93 4.40
N TRP A 147 -10.21 5.32 3.36
CA TRP A 147 -8.98 5.84 2.75
C TRP A 147 -9.19 7.13 1.95
N ASN A 148 -10.35 7.32 1.32
CA ASN A 148 -10.72 8.60 0.72
C ASN A 148 -10.81 9.71 1.78
N ASP A 149 -11.40 9.43 2.95
CA ASP A 149 -11.54 10.40 4.03
C ASP A 149 -10.16 10.78 4.64
N ILE A 150 -9.23 9.82 4.70
CA ILE A 150 -7.85 10.03 5.18
C ILE A 150 -7.02 10.86 4.19
N PHE A 151 -6.95 10.44 2.92
CA PHE A 151 -6.03 11.04 1.95
C PHE A 151 -6.63 12.24 1.22
N GLN A 152 -7.95 12.42 1.26
CA GLN A 152 -8.68 13.52 0.62
C GLN A 152 -8.18 13.83 -0.80
N PRO A 153 -8.12 12.82 -1.70
CA PRO A 153 -7.65 13.05 -3.05
C PRO A 153 -8.60 14.02 -3.79
N ASP A 154 -8.06 14.69 -4.80
CA ASP A 154 -8.81 15.55 -5.72
C ASP A 154 -9.95 14.79 -6.43
N GLU A 155 -9.67 13.54 -6.82
CA GLU A 155 -10.65 12.58 -7.31
C GLU A 155 -10.72 11.41 -6.30
N PRO A 156 -11.84 11.22 -5.58
CA PRO A 156 -12.05 10.07 -4.70
C PRO A 156 -11.96 8.75 -5.46
N LEU A 157 -11.35 7.74 -4.86
CA LEU A 157 -11.36 6.38 -5.38
C LEU A 157 -12.79 5.85 -5.41
N ASP A 158 -13.20 5.30 -6.55
CA ASP A 158 -14.52 4.74 -6.73
C ASP A 158 -14.59 3.27 -6.24
N PRO A 159 -15.54 2.90 -5.36
CA PRO A 159 -15.73 1.51 -4.94
C PRO A 159 -15.99 0.53 -6.09
N ASP A 160 -16.68 0.94 -7.15
CA ASP A 160 -16.90 0.09 -8.33
C ASP A 160 -15.59 -0.24 -9.05
N LEU A 161 -14.64 0.70 -9.05
CA LEU A 161 -13.33 0.48 -9.67
C LEU A 161 -12.49 -0.53 -8.88
N VAL A 162 -12.61 -0.51 -7.54
CA VAL A 162 -11.99 -1.53 -6.67
C VAL A 162 -12.62 -2.89 -6.89
N LYS A 163 -13.95 -2.97 -7.02
CA LYS A 163 -14.65 -4.24 -7.35
C LYS A 163 -14.22 -4.78 -8.71
N ALA A 164 -14.08 -3.91 -9.71
CA ALA A 164 -13.55 -4.27 -11.02
C ALA A 164 -12.09 -4.77 -10.94
N LEU A 165 -11.26 -4.13 -10.12
CA LEU A 165 -9.88 -4.56 -9.89
C LEU A 165 -9.86 -5.99 -9.34
N ILE A 166 -10.58 -6.27 -8.26
CA ILE A 166 -10.68 -7.62 -7.67
C ILE A 166 -11.15 -8.66 -8.70
N ALA A 167 -12.15 -8.30 -9.51
CA ALA A 167 -12.70 -9.16 -10.55
C ALA A 167 -11.66 -9.55 -11.62
N THR A 168 -10.70 -8.66 -11.91
CA THR A 168 -9.59 -8.94 -12.84
C THR A 168 -8.39 -9.61 -12.19
N GLU A 169 -8.15 -9.38 -10.89
CA GLU A 169 -7.01 -9.95 -10.16
C GLU A 169 -7.22 -11.41 -9.78
N SER A 170 -8.36 -11.74 -9.16
CA SER A 170 -8.62 -13.08 -8.63
C SER A 170 -9.91 -13.70 -9.12
N GLY A 171 -10.78 -12.90 -9.75
CA GLY A 171 -12.16 -13.30 -10.00
C GLY A 171 -12.89 -13.67 -8.70
N PHE A 172 -12.64 -12.88 -7.64
CA PHE A 172 -13.19 -13.03 -6.30
C PHE A 172 -12.74 -14.29 -5.52
N ARG A 173 -11.63 -14.92 -5.93
CA ARG A 173 -11.06 -16.07 -5.23
C ARG A 173 -10.14 -15.61 -4.11
N LEU A 174 -10.36 -16.10 -2.90
CA LEU A 174 -9.49 -15.81 -1.75
C LEU A 174 -8.10 -16.46 -1.89
N LYS A 175 -8.05 -17.62 -2.54
CA LYS A 175 -6.83 -18.39 -2.81
C LYS A 175 -6.79 -18.74 -4.29
N PRO A 176 -6.52 -17.77 -5.18
CA PRO A 176 -6.34 -18.08 -6.59
C PRO A 176 -5.07 -18.93 -6.77
N PRO A 177 -4.97 -19.70 -7.87
CA PRO A 177 -3.75 -20.46 -8.17
C PRO A 177 -2.55 -19.51 -8.17
N ALA A 178 -1.51 -19.85 -7.41
CA ALA A 178 -0.35 -18.99 -7.27
C ALA A 178 0.32 -18.77 -8.64
N PRO A 179 0.42 -17.53 -9.14
CA PRO A 179 1.25 -17.27 -10.31
C PRO A 179 2.72 -17.57 -9.99
N ASN A 180 3.52 -17.81 -11.02
CA ASN A 180 4.97 -17.92 -10.86
C ASN A 180 5.49 -16.65 -10.18
N ALA A 181 6.29 -16.83 -9.12
CA ALA A 181 6.84 -15.71 -8.36
C ALA A 181 7.75 -14.87 -9.26
N GLY A 182 7.41 -13.60 -9.45
CA GLY A 182 8.25 -12.62 -10.12
C GLY A 182 9.24 -11.97 -9.14
N ILE A 183 9.89 -10.89 -9.58
CA ILE A 183 10.83 -10.10 -8.74
C ILE A 183 10.13 -9.55 -7.48
N ALA A 184 8.84 -9.21 -7.58
CA ALA A 184 8.05 -8.69 -6.47
C ALA A 184 7.54 -9.77 -5.49
N GLY A 185 7.86 -11.05 -5.75
CA GLY A 185 7.37 -12.20 -4.99
C GLY A 185 6.04 -12.76 -5.51
N LYS A 186 5.41 -13.61 -4.70
CA LYS A 186 4.08 -14.18 -4.96
C LYS A 186 3.00 -13.17 -4.64
N ALA A 187 1.87 -13.29 -5.34
CA ALA A 187 0.67 -12.49 -5.10
C ALA A 187 -0.36 -13.30 -4.30
N HIS A 188 -1.03 -12.65 -3.34
CA HIS A 188 -1.89 -13.29 -2.36
C HIS A 188 -3.25 -12.60 -2.20
N GLY A 189 -4.23 -13.38 -1.76
CA GLY A 189 -5.55 -12.88 -1.40
C GLY A 189 -6.41 -12.41 -2.57
N LEU A 190 -7.52 -11.77 -2.21
CA LEU A 190 -8.60 -11.36 -3.10
C LEU A 190 -8.16 -10.40 -4.21
N ILE A 191 -7.16 -9.57 -3.95
CA ILE A 191 -6.71 -8.50 -4.85
C ILE A 191 -5.24 -8.63 -5.22
N GLN A 192 -4.63 -9.78 -4.95
CA GLN A 192 -3.29 -10.14 -5.43
C GLN A 192 -2.19 -9.19 -4.93
N LEU A 193 -2.16 -8.93 -3.62
CA LEU A 193 -1.06 -8.21 -2.98
C LEU A 193 0.22 -9.04 -3.03
N THR A 194 1.32 -8.45 -3.50
CA THR A 194 2.62 -9.15 -3.59
C THR A 194 3.34 -9.20 -2.25
N ASP A 195 4.26 -10.15 -2.07
CA ASP A 195 5.15 -10.22 -0.88
C ASP A 195 5.83 -8.87 -0.60
N GLN A 196 6.30 -8.20 -1.66
CA GLN A 196 6.92 -6.89 -1.53
C GLN A 196 5.93 -5.80 -1.08
N ALA A 197 4.68 -5.83 -1.57
CA ALA A 197 3.65 -4.89 -1.16
C ALA A 197 3.25 -5.09 0.30
N ILE A 198 3.05 -6.34 0.73
CA ILE A 198 2.75 -6.71 2.13
C ILE A 198 3.86 -6.19 3.05
N LYS A 199 5.13 -6.44 2.66
CA LYS A 199 6.27 -5.92 3.40
C LYS A 199 6.27 -4.39 3.46
N ALA A 200 6.08 -3.71 2.33
CA ALA A 200 6.10 -2.25 2.26
C ALA A 200 4.99 -1.58 3.07
N LEU A 201 3.81 -2.20 3.15
CA LEU A 201 2.67 -1.71 3.93
C LEU A 201 2.96 -1.67 5.44
N GLY A 202 3.71 -2.65 5.95
CA GLY A 202 3.98 -2.79 7.37
C GLY A 202 5.35 -2.31 7.84
N ASP A 203 6.26 -1.94 6.93
CA ASP A 203 7.66 -1.64 7.25
C ASP A 203 7.83 -0.23 7.86
N PRO A 204 8.15 -0.11 9.16
CA PRO A 204 8.41 1.18 9.80
C PRO A 204 9.56 1.94 9.18
N GLU A 205 10.56 1.26 8.61
CA GLU A 205 11.73 1.87 7.97
C GLU A 205 11.60 1.92 6.44
N GLY A 206 10.43 1.52 5.93
CA GLY A 206 10.16 1.40 4.51
C GLY A 206 9.78 2.71 3.83
N GLU A 207 9.25 2.57 2.62
CA GLU A 207 8.89 3.71 1.76
C GLU A 207 7.68 4.52 2.25
N LEU A 208 6.80 3.93 3.07
CA LEU A 208 5.60 4.57 3.56
C LEU A 208 5.90 5.32 4.86
N LEU A 209 5.66 6.63 4.89
CA LEU A 209 5.97 7.44 6.06
C LEU A 209 4.92 7.35 7.17
N ASN A 210 3.65 7.20 6.80
CA ASN A 210 2.50 7.11 7.70
C ASN A 210 1.42 6.18 7.12
N HIS A 211 0.39 5.90 7.92
CA HIS A 211 -0.73 5.03 7.58
C HIS A 211 -0.26 3.63 7.20
N LEU A 212 0.62 3.07 8.04
CA LEU A 212 1.13 1.71 7.87
C LEU A 212 0.05 0.71 8.26
N ILE A 213 0.10 -0.48 7.64
CA ILE A 213 -0.79 -1.59 7.96
C ILE A 213 0.06 -2.80 8.32
N LYS A 214 -0.13 -3.30 9.54
CA LYS A 214 0.49 -4.57 9.97
C LYS A 214 -0.36 -5.71 9.46
N ILE A 215 0.11 -6.39 8.43
CA ILE A 215 -0.56 -7.55 7.83
C ILE A 215 0.46 -8.63 7.47
N SER A 216 0.15 -9.89 7.76
CA SER A 216 0.93 -11.06 7.33
C SER A 216 0.45 -11.61 5.99
N ILE A 217 1.14 -12.62 5.44
CA ILE A 217 0.70 -13.29 4.21
C ILE A 217 -0.60 -14.05 4.48
N GLU A 218 -0.69 -14.70 5.63
CA GLU A 218 -1.85 -15.50 6.06
C GLU A 218 -3.11 -14.63 6.15
N ASP A 219 -2.96 -13.42 6.70
CA ASP A 219 -4.03 -12.43 6.86
C ASP A 219 -4.62 -12.00 5.51
N THR A 220 -3.88 -12.09 4.40
CA THR A 220 -4.41 -11.72 3.08
C THR A 220 -5.51 -12.66 2.58
N SER A 221 -5.71 -13.82 3.23
CA SER A 221 -6.85 -14.71 2.97
C SER A 221 -8.15 -14.18 3.58
N ASP A 222 -8.07 -13.26 4.54
CA ASP A 222 -9.24 -12.57 5.09
C ASP A 222 -9.68 -11.45 4.12
N PRO A 223 -10.94 -11.43 3.66
CA PRO A 223 -11.39 -10.44 2.70
C PRO A 223 -11.35 -9.00 3.22
N ASN A 224 -11.66 -8.78 4.50
CA ASN A 224 -11.64 -7.46 5.11
C ASN A 224 -10.20 -6.91 5.11
N LEU A 225 -9.26 -7.71 5.61
CA LEU A 225 -7.85 -7.32 5.69
C LEU A 225 -7.23 -7.14 4.31
N SER A 226 -7.51 -8.06 3.38
CA SER A 226 -7.01 -8.01 2.00
C SER A 226 -7.46 -6.74 1.27
N VAL A 227 -8.75 -6.41 1.34
CA VAL A 227 -9.30 -5.21 0.69
C VAL A 227 -8.75 -3.95 1.32
N GLY A 228 -8.73 -3.85 2.65
CA GLY A 228 -8.23 -2.66 3.35
C GLY A 228 -6.76 -2.38 3.06
N ALA A 229 -5.94 -3.42 3.06
CA ALA A 229 -4.52 -3.33 2.73
C ALA A 229 -4.28 -2.89 1.27
N ALA A 230 -5.06 -3.43 0.33
CA ALA A 230 -4.86 -3.13 -1.08
C ALA A 230 -5.41 -1.78 -1.51
N VAL A 231 -6.52 -1.33 -0.93
CA VAL A 231 -6.99 0.06 -1.15
C VAL A 231 -5.92 1.03 -0.69
N ARG A 232 -5.35 0.84 0.52
CA ARG A 232 -4.21 1.64 0.99
C ARG A 232 -3.02 1.62 0.03
N TRP A 233 -2.69 0.44 -0.49
CA TRP A 233 -1.62 0.27 -1.45
C TRP A 233 -1.92 0.97 -2.79
N LEU A 234 -3.17 1.00 -3.22
CA LEU A 234 -3.59 1.68 -4.44
C LEU A 234 -3.39 3.20 -4.36
N PHE A 235 -3.61 3.82 -3.19
CA PHE A 235 -3.24 5.22 -2.97
C PHE A 235 -1.73 5.44 -3.17
N ARG A 236 -0.89 4.57 -2.60
CA ARG A 236 0.56 4.62 -2.84
C ARG A 236 0.90 4.45 -4.32
N LYS A 237 0.21 3.55 -5.01
CA LYS A 237 0.41 3.35 -6.46
C LYS A 237 0.01 4.56 -7.28
N ARG A 238 -1.01 5.32 -6.85
CA ARG A 238 -1.37 6.61 -7.46
C ARG A 238 -0.26 7.64 -7.28
N ASP A 239 0.39 7.71 -6.12
CA ASP A 239 1.54 8.61 -5.91
C ASP A 239 2.72 8.23 -6.82
N LEU A 240 3.03 6.94 -6.90
CA LEU A 240 4.10 6.42 -7.75
C LEU A 240 3.82 6.68 -9.23
N ALA A 241 2.58 6.44 -9.67
CA ALA A 241 2.12 6.76 -11.02
C ALA A 241 2.25 8.26 -11.29
N SER A 242 1.83 9.12 -10.35
CA SER A 242 1.91 10.57 -10.49
C SER A 242 3.37 11.05 -10.63
N HIS A 243 4.26 10.49 -9.81
CA HIS A 243 5.69 10.76 -9.90
C HIS A 243 6.29 10.32 -11.24
N ARG A 244 5.84 9.20 -11.80
CA ARG A 244 6.26 8.71 -13.11
C ARG A 244 5.76 9.61 -14.24
N LEU A 245 4.49 10.03 -14.18
CA LEU A 245 3.81 10.80 -15.21
C LEU A 245 4.09 12.31 -15.13
N LYS A 246 4.69 12.79 -14.03
CA LYS A 246 4.94 14.22 -13.76
C LYS A 246 3.67 15.07 -13.76
N ARG A 247 2.53 14.45 -13.44
CA ARG A 247 1.23 15.07 -13.20
C ARG A 247 0.43 14.18 -12.24
N GLN A 248 -0.70 14.67 -11.74
CA GLN A 248 -1.64 13.85 -10.99
C GLN A 248 -2.10 12.67 -11.86
N ALA A 249 -1.94 11.46 -11.36
CA ALA A 249 -2.40 10.24 -12.01
C ALA A 249 -3.90 10.04 -11.75
N ALA A 250 -4.63 9.58 -12.77
CA ALA A 250 -5.99 9.08 -12.61
C ALA A 250 -5.98 7.70 -11.93
N TRP A 251 -7.10 7.27 -11.36
CA TRP A 251 -7.18 5.97 -10.70
C TRP A 251 -6.92 4.78 -11.63
N ARG A 252 -7.33 4.88 -12.90
CA ARG A 252 -7.00 3.87 -13.92
C ARG A 252 -5.49 3.72 -14.11
N GLU A 253 -4.74 4.82 -14.03
CA GLU A 253 -3.27 4.81 -14.15
C GLU A 253 -2.60 4.28 -12.88
N ALA A 254 -3.18 4.56 -11.72
CA ALA A 254 -2.77 3.94 -10.45
C ALA A 254 -2.94 2.41 -10.51
N ILE A 255 -4.03 1.91 -11.09
CA ILE A 255 -4.24 0.47 -11.31
C ILE A 255 -3.26 -0.09 -12.34
N ALA A 256 -2.96 0.65 -13.42
CA ALA A 256 -1.92 0.24 -14.35
C ALA A 256 -0.54 0.14 -13.66
N GLU A 257 -0.19 1.04 -12.73
CA GLU A 257 1.04 0.95 -11.92
C GLU A 257 0.97 -0.19 -10.89
N TYR A 258 -0.22 -0.48 -10.35
CA TYR A 258 -0.46 -1.64 -9.48
C TYR A 258 -0.16 -2.95 -10.21
N LYS A 259 -0.74 -3.12 -11.40
CA LYS A 259 -0.58 -4.30 -12.26
C LYS A 259 0.77 -4.37 -12.99
N GLY A 260 1.59 -3.31 -12.93
CA GLY A 260 2.90 -3.25 -13.57
C GLY A 260 2.87 -2.88 -15.06
N TYR A 261 1.75 -2.42 -15.59
CA TYR A 261 1.58 -2.05 -17.00
C TYR A 261 1.93 -0.60 -17.32
N LEU A 262 1.89 0.32 -16.34
CA LEU A 262 1.98 1.77 -16.63
C LEU A 262 3.24 2.15 -17.42
N LYS A 263 4.39 1.53 -17.12
CA LYS A 263 5.64 1.79 -17.84
C LYS A 263 5.53 1.45 -19.33
N ASP A 264 4.94 0.30 -19.65
CA ASP A 264 4.82 -0.17 -21.04
C ASP A 264 3.75 0.63 -21.80
N MET A 265 2.70 1.06 -21.10
CA MET A 265 1.69 1.97 -21.65
C MET A 265 2.27 3.35 -22.01
N VAL A 266 3.05 3.95 -21.11
CA VAL A 266 3.66 5.28 -21.32
C VAL A 266 4.71 5.26 -22.42
N ASN A 267 5.47 4.16 -22.53
CA ASN A 267 6.49 4.01 -23.57
C ASN A 267 5.91 3.58 -24.94
N GLY A 268 4.57 3.40 -25.03
CA GLY A 268 3.90 2.98 -26.26
C GLY A 268 4.15 1.52 -26.67
N LYS A 269 4.74 0.69 -25.79
CA LYS A 269 5.02 -0.72 -26.06
C LYS A 269 3.75 -1.57 -26.00
N ASP A 270 2.89 -1.28 -25.04
CA ASP A 270 1.55 -1.86 -24.91
C ASP A 270 0.61 -0.78 -24.34
N PRO A 271 0.08 0.11 -25.20
CA PRO A 271 -0.71 1.26 -24.76
C PRO A 271 -2.05 0.88 -24.14
N ASN A 272 -2.56 -0.32 -24.42
CA ASN A 272 -3.86 -0.77 -23.91
C ASN A 272 -3.89 -2.28 -23.64
N PRO A 273 -3.25 -2.74 -22.55
CA PRO A 273 -3.18 -4.17 -22.23
C PRO A 273 -4.57 -4.79 -22.07
N ASP A 274 -4.77 -6.04 -22.52
CA ASP A 274 -6.06 -6.74 -22.45
C ASP A 274 -6.68 -6.76 -21.04
N GLN A 275 -5.84 -6.87 -20.00
CA GLN A 275 -6.29 -6.84 -18.61
C GLN A 275 -6.85 -5.47 -18.20
N MET A 276 -6.31 -4.38 -18.76
CA MET A 276 -6.86 -3.04 -18.53
C MET A 276 -8.16 -2.83 -19.30
N GLN A 277 -8.28 -3.36 -20.52
CA GLN A 277 -9.54 -3.35 -21.26
C GLN A 277 -10.64 -4.14 -20.53
N LYS A 278 -10.29 -5.31 -19.99
CA LYS A 278 -11.21 -6.12 -19.17
C LYS A 278 -11.65 -5.38 -17.92
N LEU A 279 -10.72 -4.69 -17.25
CA LEU A 279 -11.02 -3.83 -16.09
C LEU A 279 -12.06 -2.77 -16.48
N ASP A 280 -11.80 -2.02 -17.56
CA ASP A 280 -12.69 -0.97 -18.04
C ASP A 280 -14.09 -1.52 -18.35
N GLY A 281 -14.17 -2.66 -19.04
CA GLY A 281 -15.44 -3.30 -19.37
C GLY A 281 -16.25 -3.75 -18.14
N ILE A 282 -15.58 -4.23 -17.09
CA ILE A 282 -16.24 -4.59 -15.82
C ILE A 282 -16.70 -3.33 -15.07
N TYR A 283 -15.85 -2.30 -15.03
CA TYR A 283 -16.17 -1.04 -14.36
C TYR A 283 -17.39 -0.35 -15.01
N GLU A 284 -17.45 -0.27 -16.34
CA GLU A 284 -18.60 0.27 -17.06
C GLU A 284 -19.90 -0.53 -16.81
N ARG A 285 -19.80 -1.85 -16.62
CA ARG A 285 -20.97 -2.68 -16.26
C ARG A 285 -21.49 -2.40 -14.87
N LEU A 286 -20.61 -2.05 -13.93
CA LEU A 286 -20.99 -1.69 -12.57
C LEU A 286 -21.66 -0.30 -12.50
N LYS A 287 -21.39 0.58 -13.47
CA LYS A 287 -21.98 1.92 -13.57
C LYS A 287 -23.36 1.99 -14.20
N LYS A 288 -23.79 0.95 -14.91
CA LYS A 288 -25.13 0.80 -15.49
C LYS A 288 -26.09 0.22 -14.45
#